data_AF-A0A1I5H2Q0-F1
#
_entry.id   AF-A0A1I5H2Q0-F1
#
_cell.length_a   1.000
_cell.length_b   1.000
_cell.length_c   1.000
_cell.angle_alpha   90.00
_cell.angle_beta   90.00
_cell.angle_gamma   90.00
#
_symmetry.space_group_name_H-M   'P 1'
#
loop_
_entity.id
_entity.type
_entity.pdbx_description
1 polymer ?
#
loop_
_entity_poly.entity_id
_entity_poly.type
_entity_poly.pdbx_seq_one_letter_code
_entity_poly.pdbx_strand_id
1 'polypeptide(L)'
;MRWADAAGAADLTAGLGHRLAAGLVYAGRAGGVRPSGVRSTNTLWGRIATMHLGGRRRFSTFRTTLSACLSPVGGPAVDGAELTGWMHRHLRVAVLPLAVEDVVPGEGWLLGLADPPLDLRDVARTDLRRAISRRRSALPV
;
A
#
# COMPACT_ATOMS: atom_id res chain seq x y z
N MET A 1 -7.54 1.28 -4.37
CA MET A 1 -7.12 2.30 -3.39
C MET A 1 -7.37 1.80 -1.97
N ARG A 2 -6.55 2.23 -1.00
CA ARG A 2 -6.64 1.85 0.43
C ARG A 2 -6.77 3.11 1.29
N TRP A 3 -7.83 3.15 2.08
CA TRP A 3 -8.17 4.26 2.95
C TRP A 3 -8.03 3.83 4.40
N ALA A 4 -7.26 4.54 5.20
CA ALA A 4 -7.15 4.32 6.64
C ALA A 4 -8.13 5.22 7.40
N ASP A 5 -8.78 4.68 8.41
CA ASP A 5 -9.49 5.49 9.41
C ASP A 5 -8.53 6.22 10.37
N ALA A 6 -9.08 7.02 11.28
CA ALA A 6 -8.28 7.81 12.22
C ALA A 6 -7.43 6.96 13.17
N ALA A 7 -7.97 5.83 13.65
CA ALA A 7 -7.24 4.92 14.52
C ALA A 7 -6.08 4.24 13.78
N GLY A 8 -6.31 3.77 12.55
CA GLY A 8 -5.27 3.19 11.72
C GLY A 8 -4.18 4.20 11.34
N ALA A 9 -4.55 5.45 11.06
CA ALA A 9 -3.57 6.51 10.83
C ALA A 9 -2.74 6.82 12.09
N ALA A 10 -3.33 6.74 13.29
CA ALA A 10 -2.63 6.91 14.56
C ALA A 10 -1.64 5.75 14.81
N ASP A 11 -2.05 4.50 14.59
CA ASP A 11 -1.17 3.33 14.70
C ASP A 11 0.04 3.44 13.75
N LEU A 12 -0.22 3.82 12.49
CA LEU A 12 0.84 4.04 11.50
C LEU A 12 1.76 5.18 11.90
N THR A 13 1.21 6.25 12.47
CA THR A 13 1.99 7.39 12.98
C THR A 13 2.92 6.97 14.11
N ALA A 14 2.39 6.23 15.08
CA ALA A 14 3.15 5.72 16.22
C ALA A 14 4.26 4.76 15.75
N GLY A 15 3.92 3.85 14.84
CA GLY A 15 4.86 2.88 14.30
C GLY A 15 5.98 3.52 13.48
N LEU A 16 5.68 4.55 12.66
CA LEU A 16 6.66 5.21 11.79
C LEU A 16 7.45 6.33 12.46
N GLY A 17 6.91 6.99 13.48
CA GLY A 17 7.46 8.23 14.04
C GLY A 17 7.25 9.44 13.13
N HIS A 18 6.35 9.36 12.16
CA HIS A 18 5.97 10.45 11.25
C HIS A 18 4.45 10.58 11.26
N ARG A 19 3.92 11.80 11.30
CA ARG A 19 2.48 12.03 11.31
C ARG A 19 1.84 11.64 9.98
N LEU A 20 0.86 10.73 10.03
CA LEU A 20 -0.01 10.39 8.92
C LEU A 20 -1.45 10.83 9.23
N ALA A 21 -2.10 11.43 8.23
CA ALA A 21 -3.52 11.74 8.31
C ALA A 21 -4.37 10.51 7.94
N ALA A 22 -5.59 10.45 8.47
CA ALA A 22 -6.61 9.53 7.97
C ALA A 22 -6.93 9.87 6.50
N GLY A 23 -7.28 8.86 5.72
CA GLY A 23 -7.56 9.04 4.29
C GLY A 23 -6.85 8.02 3.40
N LEU A 24 -6.62 8.40 2.14
CA LEU A 24 -5.94 7.56 1.16
C LEU A 24 -4.48 7.36 1.55
N VAL A 25 -4.14 6.14 2.00
CA VAL A 25 -2.77 5.80 2.42
C VAL A 25 -1.97 5.10 1.32
N TYR A 26 -2.64 4.41 0.39
CA TYR A 26 -2.00 3.68 -0.69
C TYR A 26 -2.91 3.59 -1.93
N ALA A 27 -2.34 3.82 -3.10
CA ALA A 27 -3.00 3.66 -4.39
C ALA A 27 -2.25 2.64 -5.26
N GLY A 28 -2.94 2.11 -6.25
CA GLY A 28 -2.30 1.22 -7.21
C GLY A 28 -3.28 0.65 -8.20
N ARG A 29 -2.80 0.38 -9.41
CA ARG A 29 -3.61 -0.15 -10.52
C ARG A 29 -3.67 -1.66 -10.62
N ALA A 30 -4.80 -2.18 -11.06
CA ALA A 30 -4.90 -3.53 -11.56
C ALA A 30 -5.24 -3.46 -13.05
N GLY A 31 -4.58 -4.27 -13.88
CA GLY A 31 -4.75 -4.24 -15.33
C GLY A 31 -3.97 -3.12 -16.02
N GLY A 32 -4.49 -2.70 -17.17
CA GLY A 32 -3.90 -1.68 -18.06
C GLY A 32 -2.98 -2.25 -19.14
N VAL A 33 -2.66 -1.41 -20.11
CA VAL A 33 -1.67 -1.69 -21.17
C VAL A 33 -0.30 -1.18 -20.73
N ARG A 34 0.73 -2.03 -20.75
CA ARG A 34 2.11 -1.61 -20.44
C ARG A 34 2.67 -0.71 -21.54
N PRO A 35 3.75 0.07 -21.27
CA PRO A 35 4.45 0.81 -22.32
C PRO A 35 4.88 -0.05 -23.51
N SER A 36 5.10 -1.35 -23.29
CA SER A 36 5.40 -2.35 -24.33
C SER A 36 4.20 -2.77 -25.19
N GLY A 37 3.01 -2.19 -25.01
CA GLY A 37 1.76 -2.57 -25.69
C GLY A 37 1.08 -3.82 -25.14
N VAL A 38 1.72 -4.55 -24.21
CA VAL A 38 1.19 -5.80 -23.65
C VAL A 38 0.12 -5.49 -22.59
N ARG A 39 -1.07 -6.08 -22.75
CA ARG A 39 -2.14 -6.03 -21.74
C ARG A 39 -1.73 -6.81 -20.49
N SER A 40 -1.94 -6.20 -19.33
CA SER A 40 -1.72 -6.86 -18.05
C SER A 40 -2.77 -7.94 -17.79
N THR A 41 -2.33 -9.16 -17.49
CA THR A 41 -3.19 -10.27 -17.03
C THR A 41 -3.66 -10.13 -15.59
N ASN A 42 -3.10 -9.18 -14.84
CA ASN A 42 -3.47 -8.93 -13.45
C ASN A 42 -4.83 -8.23 -13.37
N THR A 43 -5.87 -8.94 -12.98
CA THR A 43 -7.23 -8.41 -12.80
C THR A 43 -7.42 -7.83 -11.40
N LEU A 44 -8.40 -6.93 -11.24
CA LEU A 44 -8.76 -6.41 -9.92
C LEU A 44 -9.13 -7.54 -8.95
N TRP A 45 -9.87 -8.54 -9.42
CA TRP A 45 -10.23 -9.72 -8.64
C TRP A 45 -8.99 -10.54 -8.23
N GLY A 46 -8.06 -10.82 -9.15
CA GLY A 46 -6.81 -11.51 -8.81
C GLY A 46 -5.96 -10.72 -7.80
N ARG A 47 -5.99 -9.39 -7.87
CA ARG A 47 -5.26 -8.54 -6.91
C ARG A 47 -5.93 -8.48 -5.54
N ILE A 48 -7.27 -8.40 -5.48
CA ILE A 48 -8.00 -8.33 -4.21
C ILE A 48 -8.10 -9.70 -3.55
N ALA A 49 -8.64 -10.69 -4.27
CA ALA A 49 -8.92 -12.03 -3.74
C ALA A 49 -7.64 -12.80 -3.42
N THR A 50 -6.63 -12.72 -4.28
CA THR A 50 -5.42 -13.53 -4.13
C THR A 50 -4.30 -12.78 -3.41
N MET A 51 -4.06 -11.50 -3.72
CA MET A 51 -2.88 -10.78 -3.18
C MET A 51 -3.06 -10.05 -1.86
N HIS A 52 -4.31 -9.77 -1.48
CA HIS A 52 -4.59 -8.95 -0.30
C HIS A 52 -5.30 -9.70 0.81
N LEU A 53 -6.11 -10.71 0.48
CA LEU A 53 -6.81 -11.57 1.43
C LEU A 53 -6.08 -12.92 1.70
N GLY A 54 -5.06 -13.27 0.91
CA GLY A 54 -4.30 -14.53 1.00
C GLY A 54 -3.30 -14.68 2.16
N GLY A 55 -3.48 -13.95 3.28
CA GLY A 55 -2.85 -14.25 4.58
C GLY A 55 -1.35 -14.01 4.78
N ARG A 56 -0.51 -13.91 3.74
CA ARG A 56 0.97 -13.81 3.92
C ARG A 56 1.49 -12.36 3.88
N ARG A 57 2.44 -12.02 4.75
CA ARG A 57 3.09 -10.68 4.87
C ARG A 57 3.75 -10.19 3.58
N ARG A 58 4.40 -11.09 2.82
CA ARG A 58 5.19 -10.78 1.60
C ARG A 58 4.38 -10.78 0.30
N PHE A 59 3.08 -11.04 0.38
CA PHE A 59 2.28 -11.33 -0.81
C PHE A 59 2.02 -10.10 -1.69
N SER A 60 2.25 -8.89 -1.17
CA SER A 60 2.31 -7.67 -1.98
C SER A 60 3.27 -6.65 -1.36
N THR A 61 3.84 -5.79 -2.19
CA THR A 61 4.65 -4.64 -1.76
C THR A 61 3.92 -3.80 -0.71
N PHE A 62 2.60 -3.67 -0.85
CA PHE A 62 1.74 -2.99 0.12
C PHE A 62 1.75 -3.67 1.49
N ARG A 63 1.51 -4.99 1.57
CA ARG A 63 1.53 -5.73 2.86
C ARG A 63 2.89 -5.69 3.54
N THR A 64 3.99 -5.78 2.77
CA THR A 64 5.34 -5.61 3.31
C THR A 64 5.56 -4.20 3.85
N THR A 65 5.11 -3.18 3.12
CA THR A 65 5.21 -1.78 3.57
C THR A 65 4.40 -1.57 4.84
N LEU A 66 3.17 -2.03 4.87
CA LEU A 66 2.27 -1.88 6.01
C LEU A 66 2.80 -2.59 7.26
N SER A 67 3.26 -3.85 7.13
CA SER A 67 3.91 -4.56 8.22
C SER A 67 5.14 -3.82 8.73
N ALA A 68 5.98 -3.27 7.85
CA ALA A 68 7.15 -2.48 8.25
C ALA A 68 6.77 -1.20 9.04
N CYS A 69 5.64 -0.59 8.70
CA CYS A 69 5.14 0.61 9.37
C CYS A 69 4.58 0.29 10.75
N LEU A 70 3.88 -0.84 10.90
CA LEU A 70 3.23 -1.25 12.14
C LEU A 70 4.17 -2.01 13.10
N SER A 71 5.27 -2.56 12.60
CA SER A 71 6.20 -3.31 13.44
C SER A 71 7.03 -2.37 14.33
N PRO A 72 7.24 -2.73 15.61
CA PRO A 72 8.12 -1.98 16.50
C PRO A 72 9.57 -1.98 16.00
N VAL A 73 10.30 -0.90 16.26
CA VAL A 73 11.74 -0.83 15.93
C VAL A 73 12.49 -1.86 16.75
N GLY A 74 13.25 -2.75 16.09
CA GLY A 74 14.07 -3.76 16.76
C GLY A 74 13.28 -4.91 17.41
N GLY A 75 11.95 -4.92 17.27
CA GLY A 75 11.09 -5.99 17.76
C GLY A 75 10.66 -6.98 16.66
N PRO A 76 9.85 -7.98 17.01
CA PRO A 76 9.32 -8.93 16.03
C PRO A 76 8.44 -8.21 15.02
N ALA A 77 8.52 -8.65 13.77
CA ALA A 77 7.66 -8.13 12.71
C ALA A 77 6.22 -8.60 12.92
N VAL A 78 5.25 -7.69 12.76
CA VAL A 78 3.82 -8.01 12.71
C VAL A 78 3.59 -9.10 11.68
N ASP A 79 2.99 -10.21 12.12
CA ASP A 79 2.82 -11.40 11.30
C ASP A 79 1.69 -11.25 10.26
N GLY A 80 1.47 -12.29 9.47
CA GLY A 80 0.46 -12.26 8.41
C GLY A 80 -0.99 -12.20 8.92
N ALA A 81 -1.30 -12.86 10.03
CA ALA A 81 -2.64 -12.95 10.58
C ALA A 81 -3.01 -11.65 11.30
N GLU A 82 -2.10 -11.14 12.15
CA GLU A 82 -2.25 -9.86 12.84
C GLU A 82 -2.41 -8.72 11.85
N LEU A 83 -1.55 -8.65 10.83
CA LEU A 83 -1.64 -7.65 9.76
C LEU A 83 -3.00 -7.70 9.05
N THR A 84 -3.51 -8.89 8.79
CA THR A 84 -4.81 -9.06 8.12
C THR A 84 -5.93 -8.56 9.01
N GLY A 85 -5.93 -8.91 10.30
CA GLY A 85 -6.89 -8.39 11.28
C GLY A 85 -6.87 -6.87 11.37
N TRP A 86 -5.67 -6.27 11.42
CA TRP A 86 -5.52 -4.81 11.41
C TRP A 86 -6.09 -4.19 10.14
N MET A 87 -5.77 -4.77 8.97
CA MET A 87 -6.29 -4.29 7.68
C MET A 87 -7.81 -4.34 7.62
N HIS A 88 -8.46 -5.39 8.14
CA HIS A 88 -9.92 -5.49 8.15
C HIS A 88 -10.58 -4.45 9.05
N ARG A 89 -9.97 -4.14 10.20
CA ARG A 89 -10.48 -3.11 11.12
C ARG A 89 -10.33 -1.72 10.52
N HIS A 90 -9.12 -1.37 10.12
CA HIS A 90 -8.74 0.02 9.89
C HIS A 90 -8.71 0.45 8.42
N LEU A 91 -8.72 -0.49 7.48
CA LEU A 91 -8.73 -0.14 6.06
C LEU A 91 -10.11 -0.29 5.42
N ARG A 92 -10.38 0.62 4.50
CA ARG A 92 -11.43 0.50 3.48
C ARG A 92 -10.80 0.45 2.10
N VAL A 93 -11.46 -0.27 1.19
CA VAL A 93 -11.02 -0.42 -0.19
C VAL A 93 -11.96 0.38 -1.07
N ALA A 94 -11.40 1.31 -1.84
CA ALA A 94 -12.12 2.01 -2.89
C ALA A 94 -11.57 1.57 -4.26
N VAL A 95 -12.48 1.42 -5.22
CA VAL A 95 -12.19 1.01 -6.59
C VAL A 95 -12.72 2.09 -7.53
N LEU A 96 -11.87 2.51 -8.47
CA LEU A 96 -12.26 3.38 -9.58
C LEU A 96 -12.11 2.55 -10.87
N PRO A 97 -13.21 2.14 -11.51
CA PRO A 97 -13.14 1.46 -12.80
C PRO A 97 -12.73 2.46 -13.89
N LEU A 98 -11.82 2.05 -14.77
CA LEU A 98 -11.34 2.85 -15.89
C LEU A 98 -11.27 1.96 -17.14
N ALA A 99 -11.37 2.57 -18.33
CA ALA A 99 -11.05 1.89 -19.57
C ALA A 99 -9.57 1.46 -19.54
N VAL A 100 -9.22 0.40 -20.27
CA VAL A 100 -7.90 -0.26 -20.13
C VAL A 100 -6.74 0.66 -20.53
N GLU A 101 -6.99 1.54 -21.49
CA GLU A 101 -6.15 2.62 -21.97
C GLU A 101 -5.88 3.69 -20.90
N ASP A 102 -6.86 3.93 -20.02
CA ASP A 102 -6.81 4.98 -18.99
C ASP A 102 -6.20 4.49 -17.67
N VAL A 103 -6.05 3.17 -17.47
CA VAL A 103 -5.58 2.61 -16.19
C VAL A 103 -4.18 3.10 -15.81
N VAL A 104 -3.25 3.18 -16.77
CA VAL A 104 -1.87 3.63 -16.52
C VAL A 104 -1.79 5.15 -16.33
N PRO A 105 -2.30 6.01 -17.25
CA PRO A 105 -2.27 7.45 -17.03
C PRO A 105 -3.10 7.87 -15.80
N GLY A 106 -4.22 7.19 -15.53
CA GLY A 106 -5.06 7.43 -14.37
C GLY A 106 -4.35 7.13 -13.03
N GLU A 107 -3.51 6.10 -12.97
CA GLU A 107 -2.66 5.84 -11.79
C GLU A 107 -1.67 6.98 -11.56
N GLY A 108 -0.94 7.38 -12.60
CA GLY A 108 0.04 8.47 -12.50
C GLY A 108 -0.61 9.79 -12.06
N TRP A 109 -1.77 10.13 -12.63
CA TRP A 109 -2.54 11.30 -12.25
C TRP A 109 -3.01 11.24 -10.79
N LEU A 110 -3.56 10.11 -10.35
CA LEU A 110 -4.00 9.92 -8.97
C LEU A 110 -2.84 10.04 -7.97
N LEU A 111 -1.70 9.45 -8.29
CA LEU A 111 -0.50 9.54 -7.44
C LEU A 111 0.02 10.97 -7.33
N GLY A 112 0.03 11.72 -8.44
CA GLY A 112 0.44 13.12 -8.44
C GLY A 112 -0.51 14.05 -7.68
N LEU A 113 -1.83 13.79 -7.76
CA LEU A 113 -2.84 14.61 -7.09
C LEU A 113 -2.94 14.31 -5.60
N ALA A 114 -2.98 13.03 -5.22
CA ALA A 114 -3.32 12.61 -3.87
C ALA A 114 -2.10 12.30 -2.99
N ASP A 115 -0.90 12.19 -3.58
CA ASP A 115 0.38 11.93 -2.92
C ASP A 115 0.31 10.91 -1.76
N PRO A 116 -0.24 9.70 -1.98
CA PRO A 116 -0.47 8.75 -0.89
C PRO A 116 0.83 8.42 -0.13
N PRO A 117 0.80 8.47 1.21
CA PRO A 117 2.02 8.44 2.04
C PRO A 117 2.79 7.12 2.00
N LEU A 118 2.11 5.99 1.73
CA LEU A 118 2.75 4.67 1.73
C LEU A 118 3.19 4.18 0.35
N ASP A 119 2.90 4.95 -0.71
CA ASP A 119 3.46 4.69 -2.04
C ASP A 119 4.93 5.10 -2.08
N LEU A 120 5.77 4.21 -2.60
CA LEU A 120 7.24 4.40 -2.68
C LEU A 120 7.79 4.38 -4.12
N ARG A 121 6.97 4.00 -5.09
CA ARG A 121 7.33 3.93 -6.51
C ARG A 121 6.53 4.97 -7.26
N ASP A 122 7.13 5.54 -8.30
CA ASP A 122 6.49 6.50 -9.20
C ASP A 122 5.95 7.76 -8.49
N VAL A 123 6.55 8.09 -7.33
CA VAL A 123 6.24 9.27 -6.49
C VAL A 123 7.53 9.92 -5.98
N ALA A 124 7.45 11.20 -5.60
CA ALA A 124 8.60 11.95 -5.11
C ALA A 124 9.18 11.36 -3.81
N ARG A 125 10.52 11.37 -3.67
CA ARG A 125 11.19 10.88 -2.46
C ARG A 125 11.13 11.91 -1.34
N THR A 126 10.31 11.65 -0.33
CA THR A 126 10.16 12.48 0.88
C THR A 126 10.86 11.84 2.08
N ASP A 127 11.03 12.59 3.18
CA ASP A 127 11.59 12.04 4.43
C ASP A 127 10.78 10.88 5.00
N LEU A 128 9.45 10.99 4.92
CA LEU A 128 8.53 9.91 5.27
C LEU A 128 8.84 8.65 4.45
N ARG A 129 8.91 8.77 3.12
CA ARG A 129 9.18 7.62 2.23
C ARG A 129 10.57 7.03 2.44
N ARG A 130 11.57 7.87 2.74
CA ARG A 130 12.90 7.42 3.16
C ARG A 130 12.83 6.61 4.46
N ALA A 131 12.06 7.06 5.45
CA ALA A 131 11.85 6.34 6.70
C ALA A 131 11.16 4.99 6.46
N ILE A 132 10.11 4.96 5.65
CA ILE A 132 9.41 3.72 5.28
C ILE A 132 10.35 2.75 4.57
N SER A 133 11.16 3.22 3.61
CA SER A 133 12.17 2.37 2.95
C SER A 133 13.15 1.76 3.94
N ARG A 134 13.66 2.54 4.91
CA ARG A 134 14.54 2.03 5.98
C ARG A 134 13.85 0.95 6.83
N ARG A 135 12.60 1.20 7.24
CA ARG A 135 11.79 0.22 8.01
C ARG A 135 11.62 -1.09 7.24
N ARG A 136 11.33 -1.00 5.94
CA ARG A 136 11.18 -2.20 5.09
C ARG A 136 12.46 -3.00 4.98
N SER A 137 13.61 -2.33 4.84
CA SER A 137 14.92 -3.00 4.78
C SER A 137 15.33 -3.65 6.09
N ALA A 138 14.84 -3.14 7.23
CA ALA A 138 15.13 -3.67 8.56
C ALA A 138 14.19 -4.82 8.99
N LEU A 139 13.17 -5.15 8.20
CA LEU A 139 12.26 -6.26 8.55
C LEU A 139 13.01 -7.60 8.52
N PRO A 140 12.92 -8.41 9.59
CA PRO A 140 13.49 -9.75 9.59
C PRO A 140 12.85 -10.61 8.49
N VAL A 141 13.69 -11.47 7.89
CA VAL A 141 13.33 -12.29 6.73
C VAL A 141 12.26 -13.30 7.13
#